data_AF-A0A1N6Y3K4-F1
#
_entry.id   AF-A0A1N6Y3K4-F1
#
_cell.length_a   1.000
_cell.length_b   1.000
_cell.length_c   1.000
_cell.angle_alpha   90.00
_cell.angle_beta   90.00
_cell.angle_gamma   90.00
#
_symmetry.space_group_name_H-M   'P 1'
#
loop_
_entity.id
_entity.type
_entity.pdbx_description
1 polymer ?
#
loop_
_entity_poly.entity_id
_entity_poly.type
_entity_poly.pdbx_seq_one_letter_code
_entity_poly.pdbx_strand_id
1 'polypeptide(L)'
;MTGQIPRSTPRQRMLKGVKLVIGGRSTIDAILRDLSDTGARIRVENTVSLPETFELLHEDGRRPCRVVRRTINEIGVVFTDL
;
A
#
# COMPACT_ATOMS: atom_id res chain seq x y z
N MET A 1 12.64 0.18 -34.54
CA MET A 1 11.25 -0.11 -34.16
C MET A 1 11.27 -1.55 -33.67
N THR A 2 11.29 -1.90 -32.39
CA THR A 2 10.47 -1.45 -31.25
C THR A 2 11.28 -1.71 -29.98
N GLY A 3 11.63 -0.66 -29.23
CA GLY A 3 12.24 -0.83 -27.91
C GLY A 3 11.19 -1.38 -26.94
N GLN A 4 11.42 -2.57 -26.41
CA GLN A 4 10.66 -3.08 -25.27
C GLN A 4 10.82 -2.10 -24.12
N ILE A 5 9.71 -1.50 -23.70
CA ILE A 5 9.61 -0.72 -22.47
C ILE A 5 9.46 -1.76 -21.35
N PRO A 6 10.46 -2.01 -20.49
CA PRO A 6 10.21 -2.82 -19.32
C PRO A 6 9.21 -2.06 -18.44
N ARG A 7 8.02 -2.61 -18.25
CA ARG A 7 7.03 -2.15 -17.25
C ARG A 7 7.51 -2.45 -15.82
N SER A 8 8.74 -2.08 -15.52
CA SER A 8 9.30 -2.16 -14.18
C SER A 8 9.18 -0.77 -13.60
N THR A 9 8.00 -0.46 -13.06
CA THR A 9 7.80 0.71 -12.21
C THR A 9 8.95 0.70 -11.20
N PRO A 10 9.76 1.77 -11.09
CA PRO A 10 10.86 1.79 -10.15
C PRO A 10 10.26 1.62 -8.77
N ARG A 11 10.40 0.41 -8.22
CA ARG A 11 9.99 0.05 -6.87
C ARG A 11 10.88 0.83 -5.92
N GLN A 12 10.48 2.07 -5.65
CA GLN A 12 11.14 2.92 -4.67
C GLN A 12 10.99 2.23 -3.33
N ARG A 13 12.05 1.54 -2.91
CA ARG A 13 12.16 0.86 -1.63
C ARG A 13 12.27 1.94 -0.54
N MET A 14 11.16 2.61 -0.28
CA MET A 14 11.06 3.71 0.66
C MET A 14 10.60 3.16 1.99
N LEU A 15 11.48 3.16 3.00
CA LEU A 15 11.10 2.99 4.40
C LEU A 15 10.38 4.26 4.86
N LYS A 16 9.19 4.52 4.31
CA LYS A 16 8.38 5.68 4.67
C LYS A 16 7.30 5.26 5.66
N GLY A 17 7.20 6.02 6.75
CA GLY A 17 6.05 5.96 7.63
C GLY A 17 4.81 6.39 6.85
N VAL A 18 3.81 5.52 6.82
CA VAL A 18 2.49 5.76 6.22
C VAL A 18 1.42 5.47 7.24
N LYS A 19 0.23 6.01 7.00
CA LYS A 19 -0.92 5.78 7.87
C LYS A 19 -2.01 5.03 7.12
N LEU A 20 -2.55 3.99 7.74
CA LEU A 20 -3.70 3.26 7.22
C LEU A 20 -4.95 3.84 7.86
N VAL A 21 -5.80 4.50 7.08
CA VAL A 21 -7.05 5.10 7.55
C VAL A 21 -8.16 4.06 7.43
N ILE A 22 -8.81 3.77 8.56
CA ILE A 22 -9.86 2.77 8.70
C ILE A 22 -11.14 3.48 9.15
N GLY A 23 -12.22 3.28 8.39
CA GLY A 23 -13.52 3.89 8.68
C GLY A 23 -13.48 5.42 8.72
N GLY A 24 -12.57 6.05 7.96
CA GLY A 24 -12.44 7.51 7.83
C GLY A 24 -11.86 8.27 9.04
N ARG A 25 -11.66 7.61 10.19
CA ARG A 25 -11.26 8.26 11.45
C ARG A 25 -10.10 7.60 12.20
N SER A 26 -9.96 6.28 12.10
CA SER A 26 -8.92 5.55 12.81
C SER A 26 -7.69 5.44 11.93
N THR A 27 -6.50 5.75 12.45
CA THR A 27 -5.24 5.62 11.71
C THR A 27 -4.29 4.66 12.40
N ILE A 28 -3.67 3.78 11.63
CA ILE A 28 -2.62 2.87 12.11
C ILE A 28 -1.30 3.24 11.44
N ASP A 29 -0.25 3.40 12.24
CA ASP A 29 1.10 3.61 11.72
C ASP A 29 1.62 2.34 11.08
N ALA A 30 2.19 2.51 9.90
CA ALA A 30 2.67 1.43 9.08
C ALA A 30 3.90 1.87 8.29
N ILE A 31 4.65 0.90 7.78
CA ILE A 31 5.86 1.17 7.00
C ILE A 31 5.57 0.72 5.57
N LEU A 32 5.56 1.66 4.65
CA LEU A 32 5.54 1.34 3.22
C LEU A 32 6.85 0.61 2.89
N ARG A 33 6.78 -0.51 2.17
CA ARG A 33 7.95 -1.30 1.76
C ARG A 33 8.19 -1.20 0.27
N ASP A 34 7.09 -1.14 -0.48
CA ASP A 34 7.07 -1.12 -1.93
C ASP A 34 5.84 -0.32 -2.37
N LEU A 35 6.02 0.52 -3.39
CA LEU A 35 4.95 1.27 -4.03
C LEU A 35 5.05 1.07 -5.54
N SER A 36 3.95 0.69 -6.16
CA SER A 36 3.78 0.71 -7.61
C SER A 36 2.62 1.63 -7.98
N ASP A 37 2.36 1.75 -9.28
CA ASP A 37 1.19 2.46 -9.80
C ASP A 37 -0.12 1.73 -9.44
N THR A 38 -0.08 0.40 -9.34
CA THR A 38 -1.27 -0.44 -9.14
C THR A 38 -1.49 -0.91 -7.70
N GLY A 39 -0.49 -0.75 -6.82
CA GLY A 39 -0.59 -1.25 -5.46
C GLY A 39 0.61 -0.94 -4.58
N ALA A 40 0.63 -1.55 -3.40
CA ALA A 40 1.68 -1.36 -2.42
C ALA A 40 1.94 -2.60 -1.55
N ARG A 41 3.16 -2.72 -1.03
CA ARG A 41 3.49 -3.61 0.09
C ARG A 41 3.69 -2.76 1.32
N ILE A 42 2.99 -3.11 2.39
CA ILE A 42 3.01 -2.37 3.65
C ILE A 42 3.32 -3.35 4.76
N ARG A 43 4.24 -2.97 5.64
CA ARG A 43 4.53 -3.67 6.89
C ARG A 43 3.76 -2.99 8.01
N VAL A 44 3.11 -3.80 8.83
CA VAL A 44 2.31 -3.36 9.98
C VAL A 44 2.70 -4.19 11.19
N GLU A 45 2.43 -3.70 12.39
CA GLU A 45 2.70 -4.47 13.61
C GLU A 45 1.79 -5.70 13.74
N ASN A 46 0.54 -5.59 13.30
CA ASN A 46 -0.41 -6.70 13.30
C ASN A 46 -1.39 -6.61 12.12
N THR A 47 -1.47 -7.66 11.30
CA THR A 47 -2.37 -7.71 10.13
C THR A 47 -3.78 -8.21 10.45
N VAL A 48 -3.99 -8.84 11.62
CA VAL A 48 -5.26 -9.46 12.02
C VAL A 48 -6.36 -8.41 12.20
N SER A 49 -6.01 -7.25 12.78
CA SER A 49 -6.95 -6.17 13.06
C SER A 49 -7.27 -5.29 11.84
N LEU A 50 -6.67 -5.57 10.67
CA LEU A 50 -6.86 -4.73 9.49
C LEU A 50 -8.08 -5.17 8.68
N PRO A 51 -8.92 -4.23 8.24
CA PRO A 51 -10.04 -4.52 7.33
C PRO A 51 -9.53 -4.90 5.93
N GLU A 52 -10.38 -5.54 5.14
CA GLU A 52 -10.07 -5.90 3.75
C GLU A 52 -9.90 -4.66 2.86
N THR A 53 -10.54 -3.56 3.22
CA THR A 53 -10.44 -2.27 2.53
C THR A 53 -10.11 -1.15 3.52
N PHE A 54 -9.20 -0.28 3.14
CA PHE A 54 -8.81 0.90 3.92
C PHE A 54 -8.25 1.96 2.98
N GLU A 55 -7.99 3.17 3.47
CA GLU A 55 -7.31 4.20 2.68
C GLU A 55 -5.85 4.30 3.13
N LEU A 56 -4.92 4.26 2.18
CA LEU A 56 -3.52 4.53 2.44
C LEU A 56 -3.30 6.04 2.40
N LEU A 57 -2.92 6.63 3.52
CA LEU A 57 -2.45 8.01 3.60
C LEU A 57 -0.93 8.04 3.43
N HIS A 58 -0.49 8.63 2.33
CA HIS A 58 0.91 8.93 2.01
C HIS A 58 1.03 10.41 1.59
N GLU A 59 2.22 10.89 1.27
CA GLU A 59 2.49 12.29 0.88
C GLU A 59 1.61 12.78 -0.29
N ASP A 60 1.24 11.88 -1.19
CA ASP A 60 0.43 12.15 -2.37
C ASP A 60 -1.08 12.30 -2.05
N GLY A 61 -1.47 11.98 -0.82
CA GLY A 61 -2.85 12.01 -0.34
C GLY A 61 -3.35 10.65 0.15
N ARG A 62 -4.68 10.51 0.20
CA ARG A 62 -5.37 9.28 0.59
C ARG A 62 -5.77 8.51 -0.65
N ARG A 63 -5.37 7.24 -0.73
CA ARG A 63 -5.80 6.34 -1.83
C ARG A 63 -6.57 5.16 -1.28
N PRO A 64 -7.78 4.86 -1.80
CA PRO A 64 -8.51 3.68 -1.39
C PRO A 64 -7.79 2.42 -1.87
N CYS A 65 -7.62 1.48 -0.95
CA CYS A 65 -6.83 0.28 -1.11
C CYS A 65 -7.65 -0.94 -0.70
N ARG A 66 -7.46 -2.05 -1.42
CA ARG A 66 -7.97 -3.36 -1.03
C ARG A 66 -6.82 -4.32 -0.78
N VAL A 67 -6.88 -5.05 0.32
CA VAL A 67 -5.93 -6.09 0.66
C VAL A 67 -6.13 -7.31 -0.24
N VAL A 68 -5.07 -7.72 -0.93
CA VAL A 68 -5.07 -8.90 -1.82
C VAL A 68 -4.18 -10.02 -1.31
N ARG A 69 -3.22 -9.71 -0.43
CA ARG A 69 -2.41 -10.70 0.27
C ARG A 69 -2.15 -10.25 1.70
N ARG A 70 -2.09 -11.21 2.62
CA ARG A 70 -1.73 -10.98 4.02
C ARG A 70 -0.70 -12.01 4.46
N THR A 71 0.26 -11.55 5.25
CA THR A 71 1.17 -12.38 6.05
C THR A 71 1.06 -11.94 7.51
N ILE A 72 1.90 -12.48 8.38
CA ILE A 72 1.88 -12.17 9.83
C ILE A 72 2.11 -10.67 10.08
N ASN A 73 3.06 -10.05 9.36
CA ASN A 73 3.49 -8.67 9.60
C ASN A 73 3.41 -7.77 8.36
N GLU A 74 2.96 -8.30 7.23
CA GLU A 74 2.89 -7.53 5.98
C GLU A 74 1.59 -7.78 5.24
N ILE A 75 1.16 -6.76 4.52
CA ILE A 75 0.04 -6.82 3.60
C ILE A 75 0.49 -6.39 2.20
N GLY A 76 -0.19 -6.92 1.21
CA GLY A 76 -0.16 -6.38 -0.14
C GLY A 76 -1.53 -5.87 -0.48
N VAL A 77 -1.55 -4.67 -1.03
CA VAL A 77 -2.78 -3.98 -1.43
C VAL A 77 -2.74 -3.59 -2.88
N VAL A 78 -3.92 -3.48 -3.46
CA VAL A 78 -4.16 -2.88 -4.78
C VAL A 78 -4.94 -1.60 -4.59
N PHE A 79 -4.67 -0.59 -5.42
CA PHE A 79 -5.46 0.64 -5.44
C PHE A 79 -6.76 0.41 -6.18
N THR A 80 -7.87 0.94 -5.65
CA THR A 80 -9.22 0.80 -6.23
C THR A 80 -9.71 2.07 -6.91
N ASP A 81 -8.86 3.09 -6.99
CA ASP A 81 -9.10 4.39 -7.63
C ASP A 81 -8.59 4.45 -9.08
N LEU A 82 -8.11 3.31 -9.61
CA LEU A 82 -7.70 3.16 -11.01
C LEU A 82 -8.88 3.23 -11.97
#